data_AF-A0AA86XY82-F1
#
_entry.id   AF-A0AA86XY82-F1
#
_cell.length_a   1.000
_cell.length_b   1.000
_cell.length_c   1.000
_cell.angle_alpha   90.00
_cell.angle_beta   90.00
_cell.angle_gamma   90.00
#
_symmetry.space_group_name_H-M   'P 1'
#
loop_
_entity.id
_entity.type
_entity.pdbx_description
1 polymer ?
#
loop_
_entity_poly.entity_id
_entity_poly.type
_entity_poly.pdbx_seq_one_letter_code
_entity_poly.pdbx_strand_id
1 'polypeptide(L)' 'MKIHCLKLKNKELNKEVAFYLTSIIRQALKNTEYKDQISSTVLPDIKIKLPIDSRGTPDWNYMERYIDR' A
#
# COMPACT_ATOMS: atom_id res chain seq x y z
N MET A 1 5.83 19.80 10.06
CA MET A 1 5.76 18.39 9.61
C MET A 1 4.43 18.18 8.92
N LYS A 2 4.42 17.69 7.68
CA LYS A 2 3.17 17.33 6.98
C LYS A 2 2.95 15.83 7.14
N ILE A 3 1.73 15.44 7.51
CA ILE A 3 1.33 14.03 7.61
C ILE A 3 0.47 13.74 6.38
N HIS A 4 0.85 12.72 5.61
CA HIS A 4 0.09 12.25 4.46
C HIS A 4 -0.71 11.01 4.86
N CYS A 5 -2.03 11.09 4.77
CA CYS A 5 -2.93 9.95 5.00
C CYS A 5 -3.34 9.35 3.65
N LEU A 6 -3.18 8.03 3.52
CA LEU A 6 -3.64 7.28 2.35
C LEU A 6 -5.01 6.66 2.63
N LYS A 7 -5.92 6.72 1.66
CA LYS A 7 -7.23 6.08 1.72
C LYS A 7 -7.47 5.27 0.44
N LEU A 8 -7.99 4.05 0.60
CA LEU A 8 -8.42 3.25 -0.54
C LEU A 8 -9.59 3.93 -1.27
N LYS A 9 -9.53 3.93 -2.60
CA LYS A 9 -10.64 4.37 -3.44
C LYS A 9 -11.59 3.19 -3.62
N ASN A 10 -12.90 3.45 -3.51
CA ASN A 10 -13.98 2.51 -3.81
C ASN A 10 -13.99 1.21 -2.97
N LYS A 11 -13.32 1.19 -1.81
CA LYS A 11 -13.32 0.04 -0.90
C LYS A 11 -13.03 0.50 0.53
N GLU A 12 -13.68 -0.12 1.49
CA GLU A 12 -13.31 0.04 2.90
C GLU A 12 -12.11 -0.84 3.26
N LEU A 13 -11.21 -0.26 4.06
CA LEU A 13 -10.02 -0.94 4.51
C LEU A 13 -10.37 -1.84 5.70
N ASN A 14 -10.13 -3.15 5.58
CA ASN A 14 -10.12 -4.06 6.72
C ASN A 14 -8.68 -4.25 7.25
N LYS A 15 -8.57 -4.91 8.41
CA LYS A 15 -7.33 -5.08 9.15
C LYS A 15 -6.29 -5.87 8.35
N GLU A 16 -6.69 -6.96 7.72
CA GLU A 16 -5.82 -7.89 7.02
C GLU A 16 -5.24 -7.24 5.76
N VAL A 17 -6.11 -6.61 4.95
CA VAL A 17 -5.68 -5.81 3.78
C VAL A 17 -4.78 -4.65 4.23
N ALA A 18 -5.08 -3.99 5.36
CA ALA A 18 -4.23 -2.92 5.89
C ALA A 18 -2.81 -3.42 6.22
N PHE A 19 -2.68 -4.58 6.87
CA PHE A 19 -1.38 -5.16 7.18
C PHE A 19 -0.60 -5.55 5.94
N TYR A 20 -1.28 -6.14 4.95
CA TYR A 20 -0.66 -6.48 3.67
C TYR A 20 -0.13 -5.23 2.96
N LEU A 21 -0.99 -4.23 2.75
CA LEU A 21 -0.63 -2.98 2.06
C LEU A 21 0.48 -2.23 2.80
N THR A 22 0.41 -2.15 4.13
CA THR A 22 1.45 -1.49 4.94
C THR A 22 2.80 -2.17 4.77
N SER A 23 2.83 -3.50 4.70
CA SER A 23 4.08 -4.25 4.50
C SER A 23 4.70 -3.95 3.13
N ILE A 24 3.89 -3.93 2.07
CA ILE A 24 4.34 -3.60 0.71
C ILE A 24 4.79 -2.14 0.60
N ILE A 25 4.03 -1.20 1.17
CA ILE A 25 4.39 0.23 1.18
C ILE A 25 5.72 0.44 1.91
N ARG A 26 5.90 -0.17 3.09
CA ARG A 26 7.18 -0.11 3.82
C ARG A 26 8.34 -0.65 3.01
N GLN A 27 8.12 -1.72 2.24
CA GLN A 27 9.15 -2.26 1.35
C GLN A 27 9.47 -1.30 0.19
N ALA A 28 8.46 -0.68 -0.42
CA ALA A 28 8.67 0.31 -1.48
C ALA A 28 9.42 1.55 -0.97
N LEU A 29 9.19 1.93 0.29
CA LEU A 29 9.83 3.06 0.96
C LEU A 29 11.12 2.71 1.69
N LYS A 30 11.66 1.49 1.55
CA LYS A 30 12.81 1.02 2.33
C LYS A 30 14.07 1.89 2.16
N ASN A 31 14.23 2.50 0.98
CA ASN A 31 15.40 3.32 0.64
C ASN A 31 15.16 4.82 0.87
N THR A 32 14.02 5.21 1.42
CA THR A 32 13.72 6.60 1.78
C THR A 32 14.10 6.83 3.24
N GLU A 33 14.97 7.81 3.47
CA GLU A 33 15.34 8.27 4.81
C GLU A 33 14.44 9.42 5.26
N TYR A 34 14.44 9.70 6.56
CA TYR A 34 13.68 10.83 7.11
C TYR A 34 14.06 12.18 6.47
N LYS A 35 15.32 12.33 6.04
CA LYS A 35 15.82 13.52 5.35
C LYS A 35 15.20 13.73 3.96
N ASP A 36 14.72 12.67 3.33
CA ASP A 36 14.22 12.69 1.96
C ASP A 36 12.78 13.22 1.86
N GLN A 37 12.11 13.46 3.01
CA GLN A 37 10.73 13.95 3.16
C GLN A 37 9.86 13.77 1.91
N ILE A 38 9.10 12.67 1.85
CA ILE A 38 8.24 12.40 0.69
C ILE A 38 7.22 13.52 0.52
N SER A 39 7.38 14.29 -0.53
CA SER A 39 6.50 15.41 -0.84
C SER A 39 5.18 14.92 -1.44
N SER A 40 4.17 15.80 -1.43
CA SER A 40 2.91 15.55 -2.13
C SER A 40 3.05 15.39 -3.65
N THR A 41 4.16 15.86 -4.23
CA THR A 41 4.45 15.70 -5.67
C THR A 41 5.09 14.35 -5.98
N VAL A 42 5.91 13.80 -5.07
CA VAL A 42 6.59 12.52 -5.26
C VAL A 42 5.68 11.34 -4.91
N LEU A 43 4.82 11.48 -3.91
CA LEU A 43 3.97 10.40 -3.40
C LEU A 43 3.15 9.65 -4.48
N PRO A 44 2.54 10.31 -5.50
CA PRO A 44 1.79 9.63 -6.57
C PRO A 44 2.65 8.78 -7.53
N ASP A 45 3.95 9.08 -7.59
CA ASP A 45 4.90 8.40 -8.48
C ASP A 45 5.43 7.09 -7.87
N ILE A 46 5.31 6.93 -6.55
CA ILE A 46 5.68 5.70 -5.85
C ILE A 46 4.76 4.57 -6.30
N LYS A 47 5.34 3.58 -6.97
CA LYS A 47 4.62 2.39 -7.43
C LYS A 47 4.82 1.23 -6.48
N ILE A 48 3.74 0.54 -6.17
CA ILE A 48 3.74 -0.71 -5.41
C ILE A 48 3.26 -1.85 -6.31
N LYS A 49 3.78 -3.06 -6.09
CA LYS A 49 3.30 -4.27 -6.77
C LYS A 49 2.20 -4.90 -5.93
N LEU A 50 1.08 -5.23 -6.57
CA LEU A 50 -0.04 -5.91 -5.94
C LEU A 50 -0.35 -7.20 -6.70
N PRO A 51 -0.80 -8.26 -6.01
CA PRO A 51 -1.38 -9.42 -6.65
C PRO A 51 -2.62 -9.02 -7.45
N ILE A 52 -2.85 -9.70 -8.58
CA ILE A 52 -4.02 -9.50 -9.44
C ILE A 52 -4.86 -10.77 -9.47
N ASP A 53 -6.17 -10.59 -9.60
CA ASP A 53 -7.13 -11.67 -9.81
C ASP A 53 -7.25 -12.01 -11.31
N SER A 54 -8.11 -12.98 -11.63
CA SER A 54 -8.38 -13.39 -13.01
C SER A 54 -9.03 -12.29 -13.88
N ARG A 55 -9.52 -11.21 -13.27
CA ARG A 55 -10.12 -10.05 -13.94
C ARG A 55 -9.11 -8.92 -14.15
N GLY A 56 -7.86 -9.10 -13.73
CA GLY A 56 -6.81 -8.09 -13.82
C GLY A 56 -6.97 -6.96 -12.79
N THR A 57 -7.77 -7.17 -11.74
CA THR A 57 -7.93 -6.23 -10.63
C THR A 57 -7.16 -6.70 -9.40
N PRO A 58 -6.85 -5.83 -8.42
CA PRO A 58 -6.13 -6.26 -7.22
C PRO A 58 -6.85 -7.40 -6.49
N ASP A 59 -6.13 -8.49 -6.21
CA ASP A 59 -6.70 -9.67 -5.53
C ASP A 59 -6.77 -9.44 -4.01
N TRP A 60 -7.88 -8.86 -3.55
CA TRP A 60 -8.11 -8.59 -2.14
C TRP A 60 -8.24 -9.86 -1.30
N ASN A 61 -8.86 -10.92 -1.84
CA ASN A 61 -9.05 -12.18 -1.13
C ASN A 61 -7.70 -12.85 -0.85
N TYR A 62 -6.77 -12.78 -1.81
CA TYR A 62 -5.41 -13.22 -1.60
C TYR A 62 -4.73 -12.42 -0.47
N MET A 63 -4.83 -11.09 -0.50
CA MET A 63 -4.20 -10.24 0.52
C MET A 63 -4.70 -10.56 1.93
N GLU A 64 -6.01 -10.78 2.08
CA GLU A 64 -6.63 -11.16 3.37
C GLU A 64 -6.11 -12.52 3.85
N ARG A 65 -6.19 -13.55 3.00
CA ARG A 65 -5.75 -14.91 3.34
C ARG A 65 -4.25 -15.03 3.57
N TYR A 66 -3.45 -14.13 3.02
CA TYR A 66 -2.01 -14.10 3.22
C TYR A 66 -1.65 -13.68 4.65
N ILE A 67 -2.42 -12.79 5.26
CA ILE A 67 -2.18 -12.31 6.63
C ILE A 67 -2.79 -13.23 7.68
N ASP A 68 -3.89 -13.91 7.36
CA ASP A 68 -4.57 -14.87 8.25
C ASP A 68 -3.82 -16.21 8.40
N ARG A 69 -2.83 -16.47 7.54
CA ARG A 69 -1.96 -17.66 7.59
C ARG A 69 -0.77 -17.46 8.52
#